data_AF-A0A6B3GM98-F1
#
_entry.id   AF-A0A6B3GM98-F1
#
_cell.length_a   1.000
_cell.length_b   1.000
_cell.length_c   1.000
_cell.angle_alpha   90.00
_cell.angle_beta   90.00
_cell.angle_gamma   90.00
#
_symmetry.space_group_name_H-M   'P 1'
#
loop_
_entity.id
_entity.type
_entity.pdbx_description
1 polymer ?
#
loop_
_entity_poly.entity_id
_entity_poly.type
_entity_poly.pdbx_seq_one_letter_code
_entity_poly.pdbx_strand_id
1 'polypeptide(L)'
;MRLPARWATAALLLIAPMIAIPAPASADSGPEGVTVEQSTRAVPGQYIVTLEPELSPDTVLRELGLDPLFRYGNVLHGFAATLTAAELEAVRTVP
;
A
#
# COMPACT_ATOMS: atom_id res chain seq x y z
N MET A 1 -26.33 -47.10 49.23
CA MET A 1 -25.01 -46.42 49.26
C MET A 1 -24.98 -45.38 48.17
N ARG A 2 -24.43 -44.21 48.50
CA ARG A 2 -24.50 -42.95 47.76
C ARG A 2 -23.45 -42.94 46.64
N LEU A 3 -23.73 -42.27 45.53
CA LEU A 3 -22.76 -41.41 44.84
C LEU A 3 -23.53 -40.39 43.96
N PRO A 4 -23.34 -39.07 44.20
CA PRO A 4 -24.11 -38.03 43.52
C PRO A 4 -23.59 -37.75 42.11
N ALA A 5 -24.46 -37.94 41.11
CA ALA A 5 -24.29 -37.61 39.70
C ALA A 5 -24.25 -36.08 39.44
N ARG A 6 -23.33 -35.36 40.10
CA ARG A 6 -23.24 -33.89 40.03
C ARG A 6 -21.89 -33.35 39.53
N TRP A 7 -21.01 -34.22 39.02
CA TRP A 7 -19.64 -33.86 38.64
C TRP A 7 -19.34 -34.07 37.15
N ALA A 8 -20.35 -34.01 36.27
CA ALA A 8 -20.15 -34.14 34.82
C ALA A 8 -20.34 -32.83 34.04
N THR A 9 -20.76 -31.74 34.68
CA THR A 9 -21.01 -30.45 34.01
C THR A 9 -19.82 -29.49 34.06
N ALA A 10 -18.76 -29.78 34.82
CA ALA A 10 -17.61 -28.89 34.97
C ALA A 10 -16.50 -29.07 33.90
N ALA A 11 -16.51 -30.19 33.15
CA ALA A 11 -15.45 -30.48 32.17
C ALA A 11 -15.73 -29.93 30.76
N LEU A 12 -16.96 -29.49 30.47
CA LEU A 12 -17.38 -29.06 29.12
C LEU A 12 -17.33 -27.52 28.93
N LEU A 13 -16.40 -26.83 29.59
CA LEU A 13 -16.17 -25.39 29.38
C LEU A 13 -14.74 -25.07 28.95
N LEU A 14 -13.89 -26.07 28.75
CA LEU A 14 -12.45 -25.90 28.50
C LEU A 14 -12.04 -26.02 27.02
N ILE A 15 -13.01 -26.04 26.09
CA ILE A 15 -12.75 -26.13 24.65
C ILE A 15 -13.56 -25.04 23.91
N ALA A 16 -13.37 -23.78 24.29
CA ALA A 16 -13.74 -22.67 23.43
C ALA A 16 -12.46 -22.18 22.74
N PRO A 17 -12.17 -22.59 21.49
CA PRO A 17 -11.14 -21.94 20.71
C PRO A 17 -11.61 -20.50 20.50
N MET A 18 -10.86 -19.57 21.07
CA MET A 18 -11.04 -18.14 20.89
C MET A 18 -10.80 -17.82 19.40
N ILE A 19 -11.87 -17.81 18.62
CA ILE A 19 -11.84 -17.33 17.23
C ILE A 19 -11.70 -15.81 17.33
N ALA A 20 -10.46 -15.34 17.37
CA ALA A 20 -10.16 -13.93 17.18
C ALA A 20 -10.49 -13.58 15.73
N ILE A 21 -11.64 -12.93 15.52
CA ILE A 21 -11.97 -12.28 14.25
C ILE A 21 -10.99 -11.11 14.10
N PRO A 22 -10.10 -11.09 13.10
CA PRO A 22 -9.26 -9.92 12.87
C PRO A 22 -10.18 -8.75 12.52
N ALA A 23 -10.18 -7.73 13.36
CA ALA A 23 -10.80 -6.47 13.03
C ALA A 23 -10.11 -5.90 11.79
N PRO A 24 -10.84 -5.40 10.77
CA PRO A 24 -10.22 -4.74 9.64
C PRO A 24 -9.45 -3.53 10.18
N ALA A 25 -8.14 -3.52 9.97
CA ALA A 25 -7.32 -2.35 10.21
C ALA A 25 -7.80 -1.24 9.26
N SER A 26 -8.51 -0.24 9.79
CA SER A 26 -8.71 1.02 9.07
C SER A 26 -7.35 1.69 8.99
N ALA A 27 -6.73 1.63 7.82
CA ALA A 27 -5.68 2.57 7.49
C ALA A 27 -6.32 3.97 7.50
N ASP A 28 -5.86 4.82 8.41
CA ASP A 28 -6.20 6.24 8.43
C ASP A 28 -5.71 6.83 7.10
N SER A 29 -6.62 6.87 6.14
CA SER A 29 -6.38 7.50 4.85
C SER A 29 -6.35 8.97 5.18
N GLY A 30 -5.17 9.58 5.08
CA GLY A 30 -4.95 11.01 5.35
C GLY A 30 -5.96 11.93 4.64
N PRO A 31 -5.85 13.26 4.84
CA PRO A 31 -6.89 14.23 4.47
C PRO A 31 -7.48 13.96 3.08
N GLU A 32 -8.82 14.02 2.99
CA GLU A 32 -9.64 13.70 1.80
C GLU A 32 -8.89 13.95 0.49
N GLY A 33 -8.61 12.87 -0.25
CA GLY A 33 -7.83 12.91 -1.47
C GLY A 33 -8.32 14.01 -2.41
N VAL A 34 -7.43 14.95 -2.74
CA VAL A 34 -7.71 16.01 -3.70
C VAL A 34 -8.11 15.37 -5.03
N THR A 35 -9.20 15.84 -5.64
CA THR A 35 -9.60 15.37 -6.97
C THR A 35 -8.51 15.73 -7.97
N VAL A 36 -7.85 14.71 -8.51
CA VAL A 36 -6.80 14.90 -9.51
C VAL A 36 -7.46 15.19 -10.85
N GLU A 37 -7.24 16.39 -11.37
CA GLU A 37 -7.70 16.78 -12.71
C GLU A 37 -7.00 15.92 -13.78
N GLN A 38 -7.81 15.20 -14.57
CA GLN A 38 -7.30 14.42 -15.69
C GLN A 38 -7.34 15.25 -16.97
N SER A 39 -6.16 15.46 -17.55
CA SER A 39 -6.05 16.17 -18.82
C SER A 39 -6.60 15.33 -19.97
N THR A 40 -7.50 15.90 -20.78
CA THR A 40 -8.01 15.25 -22.01
C THR A 40 -6.92 14.99 -23.05
N ARG A 41 -5.75 15.62 -22.90
CA ARG A 41 -4.57 15.48 -23.74
C ARG A 41 -3.44 14.67 -23.08
N ALA A 42 -3.74 13.90 -22.03
CA ALA A 42 -2.77 13.01 -21.40
C ALA A 42 -2.19 12.05 -22.44
N VAL A 43 -0.87 11.85 -22.41
CA VAL A 43 -0.20 10.93 -23.33
C VAL A 43 -0.14 9.56 -22.66
N PRO A 44 -0.81 8.53 -23.20
CA PRO A 44 -0.86 7.22 -22.56
C PRO A 44 0.53 6.62 -22.39
N GLY A 45 0.75 6.01 -21.22
CA GLY A 45 2.01 5.35 -20.88
C GLY A 45 3.14 6.30 -20.50
N GLN A 46 2.99 7.62 -20.62
CA GLN A 46 4.00 8.59 -20.19
C GLN A 46 3.56 9.30 -18.91
N TYR A 47 4.42 9.25 -17.90
CA TYR A 47 4.12 9.76 -16.58
C TYR A 47 5.23 10.69 -16.11
N ILE A 48 4.83 11.66 -15.28
CA ILE A 48 5.74 12.44 -14.45
C ILE A 48 5.62 11.86 -13.04
N VAL A 49 6.70 11.26 -12.57
CA VAL A 49 6.84 10.75 -11.22
C VAL A 49 7.44 11.85 -10.37
N THR A 50 6.73 12.22 -9.31
CA THR A 50 7.22 13.15 -8.29
C THR A 50 7.59 12.34 -7.06
N LEU A 51 8.76 12.61 -6.50
CA LEU A 51 9.31 11.89 -5.37
C LEU A 51 9.42 12.82 -4.17
N GLU A 52 9.44 12.24 -2.97
CA GLU A 52 9.84 12.98 -1.77
C GLU A 52 11.24 13.59 -1.93
N PRO A 53 11.48 14.81 -1.39
CA PRO A 53 12.75 15.53 -1.54
C PRO A 53 13.98 14.73 -1.08
N GLU A 54 13.82 13.87 -0.09
CA GLU A 54 14.85 13.02 0.50
C GLU A 54 15.25 11.86 -0.41
N LEU A 55 14.40 11.50 -1.37
CA LEU A 55 14.57 10.33 -2.23
C LEU A 55 15.31 10.69 -3.51
N SER A 56 16.42 10.01 -3.82
CA SER A 56 17.15 10.27 -5.08
C SER A 56 16.43 9.67 -6.29
N PRO A 57 16.09 10.46 -7.33
CA PRO A 57 15.48 9.96 -8.56
C PRO A 57 16.32 8.86 -9.24
N ASP A 58 17.66 9.01 -9.23
CA ASP A 58 18.56 8.04 -9.85
C ASP A 58 18.61 6.72 -9.09
N THR A 59 18.35 6.72 -7.78
CA THR A 59 18.25 5.49 -6.98
C THR A 59 16.98 4.73 -7.35
N VAL A 60 15.84 5.42 -7.40
CA VAL A 60 14.55 4.81 -7.77
C VAL A 60 14.58 4.22 -9.17
N LEU A 61 15.11 4.98 -10.14
CA LEU A 61 15.25 4.50 -11.51
C LEU A 61 16.10 3.23 -11.59
N ARG A 62 17.20 3.15 -10.83
CA ARG A 62 18.08 1.98 -10.81
C ARG A 62 17.43 0.77 -10.15
N GLU A 63 16.74 0.97 -9.03
CA GLU A 63 16.05 -0.11 -8.30
C GLU A 63 14.91 -0.71 -9.11
N LEU A 64 14.17 0.14 -9.84
CA LEU A 64 13.06 -0.29 -10.68
C LEU A 64 13.48 -0.67 -12.12
N GLY A 65 14.76 -0.46 -12.48
CA GLY A 65 15.27 -0.77 -13.81
C GLY A 65 14.64 0.07 -14.93
N LEU A 66 14.30 1.32 -14.63
CA LEU A 66 13.59 2.22 -15.53
C LEU A 66 14.54 3.16 -16.28
N ASP A 67 14.24 3.41 -17.55
CA ASP A 67 14.90 4.43 -18.35
C ASP A 67 14.10 5.74 -18.37
N PRO A 68 14.65 6.85 -17.84
CA PRO A 68 13.93 8.12 -17.81
C PRO A 68 13.96 8.81 -19.19
N LEU A 69 12.84 9.43 -19.55
CA LEU A 69 12.75 10.39 -20.65
C LEU A 69 13.37 11.74 -20.25
N PHE A 70 13.18 12.15 -19.00
CA PHE A 70 13.69 13.41 -18.46
C PHE A 70 13.83 13.35 -16.94
N ARG A 71 14.77 14.12 -16.36
CA ARG A 71 14.96 14.23 -14.91
C ARG A 71 14.67 15.65 -14.45
N TYR A 72 13.85 15.78 -13.41
CA TYR A 72 13.54 17.05 -12.76
C TYR A 72 14.32 17.17 -11.45
N GLY A 73 14.95 18.32 -11.22
CA GLY A 73 15.70 18.58 -9.98
C GLY A 73 15.73 20.03 -9.51
N ASN A 74 14.98 20.94 -10.14
CA ASN A 74 14.93 22.35 -9.76
C ASN A 74 13.59 22.73 -9.15
N VAL A 75 12.51 22.65 -9.94
CA VAL A 75 11.15 23.04 -9.53
C VAL A 75 10.34 21.83 -9.05
N LEU A 76 10.57 20.69 -9.68
CA LEU A 76 9.98 19.40 -9.33
C LEU A 76 11.13 18.43 -9.07
N HIS A 77 10.93 17.52 -8.13
CA HIS A 77 11.90 16.50 -7.78
C HIS A 77 11.39 15.14 -8.22
N GLY A 78 12.07 14.52 -9.20
CA GLY A 78 11.60 13.27 -9.81
C GLY A 78 11.99 13.13 -11.28
N PHE A 79 11.19 12.40 -12.05
CA PHE A 79 11.51 12.09 -13.44
C PHE A 79 10.27 11.86 -14.30
N ALA A 80 10.42 11.99 -15.62
CA ALA A 80 9.45 11.52 -16.58
C ALA A 80 9.91 10.19 -17.18
N ALA A 81 9.01 9.23 -17.32
CA ALA A 81 9.30 7.92 -17.91
C ALA A 81 8.09 7.34 -18.63
N THR A 82 8.35 6.39 -19.53
CA THR A 82 7.31 5.51 -20.04
C THR A 82 7.12 4.37 -19.04
N LEU A 83 5.90 4.16 -18.54
CA LEU A 83 5.58 3.11 -17.58
C LEU A 83 4.47 2.22 -18.10
N THR A 84 4.68 0.91 -18.01
CA THR A 84 3.63 -0.09 -18.09
C THR A 84 2.72 -0.03 -16.86
N ALA A 85 1.57 -0.70 -16.91
CA ALA A 85 0.67 -0.76 -15.75
C ALA A 85 1.35 -1.37 -14.51
N ALA A 86 2.20 -2.40 -14.69
CA ALA A 86 2.90 -3.03 -13.58
C ALA A 86 3.97 -2.10 -12.98
N GLU A 87 4.73 -1.40 -13.82
CA GLU A 87 5.75 -0.44 -13.36
C GLU A 87 5.11 0.78 -12.70
N LEU A 88 3.95 1.23 -13.18
CA LEU A 88 3.19 2.30 -12.54
C LEU A 88 2.78 1.93 -11.11
N GLU A 89 2.28 0.71 -10.91
CA GLU A 89 1.96 0.24 -9.56
C GLU A 89 3.20 0.09 -8.69
N ALA A 90 4.32 -0.39 -9.23
CA ALA A 90 5.59 -0.46 -8.49
C ALA A 90 6.07 0.93 -8.05
N VAL A 91 6.04 1.92 -8.97
CA VAL A 91 6.41 3.31 -8.66
C VAL A 91 5.50 3.91 -7.58
N ARG A 92 4.21 3.58 -7.56
CA ARG A 92 3.26 4.07 -6.53
C ARG A 92 3.52 3.53 -5.13
N THR A 93 4.33 2.50 -4.97
CA THR A 93 4.77 2.01 -3.66
C THR A 93 5.99 2.76 -3.12
N VAL A 94 6.63 3.56 -3.96
CA VAL A 94 7.74 4.43 -3.57
C VAL A 94 7.15 5.67 -2.87
N PRO A 95 7.69 6.06 -1.70
CA PRO A 95 7.25 7.25 -0.98
C PRO A 95 7.51 8.54 -1.76
#